data_AF-A0A9P5Z1G9-F1
#
_entry.id   AF-A0A9P5Z1G9-F1
#
_cell.length_a   1.000
_cell.length_b   1.000
_cell.length_c   1.000
_cell.angle_alpha   90.00
_cell.angle_beta   90.00
_cell.angle_gamma   90.00
#
_symmetry.space_group_name_H-M   'P 1'
#
loop_
_entity.id
_entity.type
_entity.pdbx_description
1 polymer ?
#
loop_
_entity_poly.entity_id
_entity_poly.type
_entity_poly.pdbx_seq_one_letter_code
_entity_poly.pdbx_strand_id
1 'polypeptide(L)' 'TLLGKARSMRAYARLPPNLWDEMYLAARHTHIRTGTSTLDKITPFEKWYGYKPDCSYMREIGCRAFVLILN' A
#
# COMPACT_ATOMS: atom_id res chain seq x y z
N THR A 1 -0.36 -0.76 -13.24
CA THR A 1 -0.06 0.65 -12.88
C THR A 1 -0.34 0.88 -11.40
N LEU A 2 0.21 1.94 -10.78
CA LEU A 2 -0.04 2.27 -9.37
C LEU A 2 -1.53 2.57 -9.11
N LEU A 3 -2.16 3.32 -10.01
CA LEU A 3 -3.59 3.64 -9.90
C LEU A 3 -4.48 2.39 -9.93
N GLY A 4 -4.11 1.39 -10.76
CA GLY A 4 -4.81 0.10 -10.78
C GLY A 4 -4.72 -0.62 -9.44
N LYS A 5 -3.52 -0.71 -8.85
CA LYS A 5 -3.31 -1.29 -7.52
C LYS A 5 -4.13 -0.57 -6.45
N ALA A 6 -4.09 0.77 -6.44
CA ALA A 6 -4.85 1.59 -5.50
C ALA A 6 -6.36 1.32 -5.58
N ARG A 7 -6.92 1.26 -6.79
CA ARG A 7 -8.34 0.93 -7.00
C ARG A 7 -8.69 -0.47 -6.50
N SER A 8 -7.86 -1.47 -6.79
CA SER A 8 -8.07 -2.84 -6.32
C SER A 8 -8.00 -2.94 -4.80
N MET A 9 -7.01 -2.31 -4.16
CA MET A 9 -6.85 -2.29 -2.70
C MET A 9 -8.04 -1.60 -2.02
N ARG A 10 -8.48 -0.46 -2.56
CA ARG A 10 -9.67 0.27 -2.06
C ARG A 10 -10.94 -0.57 -2.16
N ALA A 11 -11.15 -1.22 -3.30
CA ALA A 11 -12.32 -2.07 -3.54
C ALA A 11 -12.35 -3.28 -2.61
N TYR A 12 -11.19 -3.93 -2.40
CA TYR A 12 -11.04 -5.03 -1.45
C TYR A 12 -11.41 -4.61 -0.02
N ALA A 13 -10.84 -3.50 0.44
CA ALA A 13 -11.07 -2.98 1.80
C ALA A 13 -12.44 -2.27 1.98
N ARG A 14 -13.27 -2.22 0.93
CA ARG A 14 -14.59 -1.54 0.92
C ARG A 14 -14.53 -0.08 1.39
N LEU A 15 -13.43 0.59 1.08
CA LEU A 15 -13.20 1.97 1.52
C LEU A 15 -13.95 2.96 0.61
N PRO A 16 -14.45 4.07 1.20
CA PRO A 16 -15.17 5.10 0.44
C PRO A 16 -14.28 5.74 -0.64
N PRO A 17 -14.86 6.25 -1.74
CA PRO A 17 -14.09 6.77 -2.87
C PRO A 17 -13.17 7.95 -2.54
N ASN A 18 -13.46 8.71 -1.49
CA ASN A 18 -12.65 9.83 -1.05
C ASN A 18 -11.28 9.42 -0.47
N LEU A 19 -11.07 8.15 -0.11
CA LEU A 19 -9.78 7.63 0.37
C LEU A 19 -8.90 7.07 -0.78
N TRP A 20 -9.12 7.50 -2.02
CA TRP A 20 -8.40 6.98 -3.18
C TRP A 20 -6.90 7.35 -3.19
N ASP A 21 -6.58 8.51 -2.64
CA ASP A 21 -5.25 9.09 -2.50
C ASP A 21 -4.43 8.32 -1.46
N GLU A 22 -5.01 8.03 -0.31
CA GLU A 22 -4.40 7.17 0.72
C GLU A 22 -4.11 5.78 0.16
N MET A 23 -5.02 5.22 -0.63
CA MET A 23 -4.81 3.95 -1.30
C MET A 23 -3.73 4.03 -2.39
N TYR A 24 -3.54 5.19 -3.01
CA TYR A 24 -2.44 5.40 -3.96
C TYR A 24 -1.09 5.42 -3.25
N LEU A 25 -0.99 6.09 -2.10
CA LEU A 25 0.21 6.09 -1.26
C LEU A 25 0.54 4.68 -0.76
N ALA A 26 -0.45 3.94 -0.26
CA ALA A 26 -0.29 2.55 0.15
C ALA A 26 0.15 1.67 -1.04
N ALA A 27 -0.46 1.83 -2.21
CA ALA A 27 -0.08 1.09 -3.41
C ALA A 27 1.36 1.35 -3.83
N ARG A 28 1.82 2.63 -3.79
CA ARG A 28 3.22 3.00 -4.05
C ARG A 28 4.15 2.35 -3.04
N HIS A 29 3.81 2.44 -1.76
CA HIS A 29 4.61 1.93 -0.65
C HIS A 29 4.81 0.42 -0.72
N THR A 30 3.75 -0.33 -1.02
CA THR A 30 3.81 -1.77 -1.26
C THR A 30 4.56 -2.09 -2.55
N HIS A 31 4.36 -1.31 -3.62
CA HIS A 31 4.99 -1.57 -4.91
C HIS A 31 6.51 -1.54 -4.85
N ILE A 32 7.12 -0.57 -4.16
CA ILE A 32 8.59 -0.48 -4.04
C ILE A 32 9.18 -1.58 -3.14
N ARG A 33 8.36 -2.23 -2.31
CA ARG A 33 8.74 -3.35 -1.41
C ARG A 33 8.31 -4.71 -1.95
N THR A 34 7.78 -4.76 -3.17
CA THR A 34 7.42 -6.02 -3.82
C THR A 34 8.51 -6.39 -4.82
N GLY A 35 9.00 -7.62 -4.78
CA GLY A 35 9.97 -8.11 -5.77
C GLY A 35 9.37 -8.06 -7.17
N THR A 36 10.15 -7.62 -8.16
CA THR A 36 9.71 -7.57 -9.55
C THR A 36 10.54 -8.51 -10.41
N SER A 37 9.92 -9.11 -11.44
CA SER A 37 10.62 -9.99 -12.38
C SER A 37 11.75 -9.27 -13.13
N THR A 38 11.59 -7.97 -13.35
CA THR A 38 12.59 -7.10 -13.99
C THR A 38 13.86 -6.89 -13.15
N LEU A 39 13.82 -7.20 -11.86
CA LEU A 39 14.94 -7.07 -10.92
C LEU A 39 15.29 -8.42 -10.30
N ASP A 40 15.06 -9.54 -11.01
CA ASP A 40 15.36 -10.89 -10.52
C ASP A 40 14.71 -11.19 -9.15
N LYS A 41 13.47 -10.73 -8.96
CA LYS A 41 12.68 -10.83 -7.72
C LYS A 41 13.24 -10.02 -6.53
N ILE A 42 14.24 -9.18 -6.74
CA ILE A 42 14.70 -8.17 -5.78
C ILE A 42 13.69 -7.02 -5.74
N THR A 43 13.47 -6.45 -4.56
CA THR A 43 12.60 -5.27 -4.43
C THR A 43 13.29 -4.01 -4.95
N PRO A 44 12.58 -3.06 -5.58
CA PRO A 44 13.15 -1.75 -5.91
C PRO A 44 13.78 -1.04 -4.70
N PHE A 45 13.19 -1.21 -3.51
CA PHE A 45 13.75 -0.71 -2.25
C PHE A 45 15.14 -1.31 -1.95
N GLU A 46 15.28 -2.63 -1.98
CA GLU A 46 16.58 -3.31 -1.80
C GLU A 46 17.61 -2.84 -2.80
N LYS A 47 17.21 -2.71 -4.07
CA LYS A 47 18.13 -2.29 -5.13
C LYS A 47 18.64 -0.86 -4.90
N TRP A 48 17.80 0.02 -4.37
CA TRP A 48 18.15 1.42 -4.13
C TRP A 48 18.93 1.65 -2.84
N TYR A 49 18.51 1.00 -1.74
CA TYR A 49 19.07 1.24 -0.41
C TYR A 49 20.13 0.22 0.02
N GLY A 50 20.25 -0.91 -0.68
CA GLY A 50 21.24 -1.95 -0.39
C GLY A 50 20.87 -2.91 0.75
N TYR A 51 19.66 -2.81 1.32
CA TYR A 51 19.18 -3.70 2.38
C TYR A 51 17.69 -4.03 2.21
N LYS A 52 17.25 -5.14 2.83
CA LYS A 52 15.85 -5.61 2.75
C LYS A 52 14.89 -4.64 3.45
N PRO A 53 13.74 -4.28 2.86
CA PRO A 53 12.75 -3.49 3.58
C PRO A 53 12.23 -4.27 4.78
N ASP A 54 12.14 -3.60 5.93
CA ASP A 54 11.31 -4.12 7.01
C ASP A 54 9.83 -4.02 6.60
N CYS A 55 9.11 -5.12 6.75
CA CYS A 55 7.68 -5.23 6.51
C CYS A 55 6.91 -5.71 7.75
N SER A 56 7.58 -5.86 8.90
CA SER A 56 6.97 -6.35 10.15
C SER A 56 5.86 -5.43 10.68
N TYR A 57 5.92 -4.13 10.36
CA TYR A 57 4.89 -3.15 10.71
C TYR A 57 3.67 -3.16 9.78
N MET A 58 3.73 -3.87 8.64
CA MET A 58 2.66 -3.81 7.64
C MET A 58 1.40 -4.50 8.18
N ARG A 59 0.24 -3.87 7.98
CA ARG A 59 -1.07 -4.37 8.43
C ARG A 59 -2.01 -4.48 7.24
N GLU A 60 -3.06 -5.30 7.42
CA GLU A 60 -4.15 -5.36 6.45
C GLU A 60 -4.81 -3.98 6.31
N ILE A 61 -5.20 -3.66 5.07
CA ILE A 61 -5.84 -2.39 4.77
C ILE A 61 -7.32 -2.48 5.10
N GLY A 62 -7.77 -1.52 5.89
CA GLY A 62 -9.15 -1.43 6.33
C GLY A 62 -9.30 -1.82 7.79
N CYS A 63 -10.14 -1.09 8.50
CA CYS A 63 -10.57 -1.41 9.85
C CYS A 63 -11.95 -0.77 10.08
N ARG A 64 -12.67 -1.22 11.10
CA ARG A 64 -13.86 -0.49 11.57
C ARG A 64 -13.40 0.77 12.30
N ALA A 65 -13.80 1.92 11.79
CA ALA A 65 -13.56 3.21 12.42
C ALA A 65 -14.90 3.88 12.77
N PHE A 66 -14.94 4.59 13.90
CA PHE A 66 -16.11 5.35 14.34
C PHE A 66 -15.75 6.83 14.35
N VAL A 67 -16.66 7.67 13.86
CA VAL A 67 -16.48 9.12 13.89
C VAL A 67 -16.86 9.62 15.29
N LEU A 68 -15.96 10.36 15.92
CA LEU A 68 -16.27 11.08 17.16
C LEU A 68 -17.08 12.34 16.81
N ILE A 69 -18.33 12.39 17.25
CA ILE A 69 -19.19 13.57 17.15
C ILE A 69 -19.19 14.24 18.52
N LEU A 70 -18.63 15.44 18.61
CA LEU A 70 -18.69 16.27 19.80
C LEU A 70 -19.96 17.12 19.74
N ASN A 71 -20.81 17.01 20.76
CA ASN A 71 -21.97 17.89 20.97
C ASN A 71 -21.53 19.25 21.52
#